data_AF-A0A6A3U5V8-F1
#
_entry.id   AF-A0A6A3U5V8-F1
#
_cell.length_a   1.000
_cell.length_b   1.000
_cell.length_c   1.000
_cell.angle_alpha   90.00
_cell.angle_beta   90.00
_cell.angle_gamma   90.00
#
_symmetry.space_group_name_H-M   'P 1'
#
loop_
_entity.id
_entity.type
_entity.pdbx_description
1 polymer ?
#
loop_
_entity_poly.entity_id
_entity_poly.type
_entity_poly.pdbx_seq_one_letter_code
_entity_poly.pdbx_strand_id
1 'polypeptide(L)'
;MAAVALRAFVFVLLVAVDLVASDNVVQFSDTLGGPHGTDFSDEASVVAGETVSFVTIRAGARVDGISLGVSSPTAQTFTHGGTGGTDNTLTLGVGEYITSMEAHWGKKDGHTRIFYLSFGTNAGNSVSGGTQTDSVGSMTAPEGYQLAGFYGRDGDDIDLLGAIWASIDTTTDSPATVGPANDSSTSSTSVEQNSVIQTDLSTSVEQNSVTQTDISPASSTGSSAQSSGSMTTTSSSSDSTTAPASSGSPTRLSQSFGGPHGTEFSDLLATSGQTITSLTIRAGDRVDGLTLGSFGPHDADIHPRWNW
;
A
#
# COMPACT_ATOMS: atom_id res chain seq x y z
N MET A 1 -40.87 59.95 22.63
CA MET A 1 -41.37 58.69 22.06
C MET A 1 -40.54 58.39 20.83
N ALA A 2 -39.61 57.46 20.95
CA ALA A 2 -38.75 57.00 19.85
C ALA A 2 -38.92 55.48 19.74
N ALA A 3 -39.15 54.99 18.53
CA ALA A 3 -38.93 53.60 18.16
C ALA A 3 -38.86 53.52 16.63
N VAL A 4 -37.64 53.50 16.08
CA VAL A 4 -37.39 53.03 14.72
C VAL A 4 -36.72 51.67 14.87
N ALA A 5 -37.44 50.62 14.51
CA ALA A 5 -36.99 49.25 14.58
C ALA A 5 -36.05 48.94 13.40
N LEU A 6 -34.76 48.73 13.71
CA LEU A 6 -33.77 48.26 12.75
C LEU A 6 -33.93 46.75 12.58
N ARG A 7 -34.41 46.31 11.42
CA ARG A 7 -34.46 44.89 11.05
C ARG A 7 -33.08 44.48 10.51
N ALA A 8 -32.33 43.71 11.28
CA ALA A 8 -31.09 43.10 10.83
C ALA A 8 -31.40 41.91 9.90
N PHE A 9 -30.96 42.00 8.64
CA PHE A 9 -30.89 40.86 7.73
C PHE A 9 -29.62 40.07 8.04
N VAL A 10 -29.76 38.88 8.63
CA VAL A 10 -28.65 37.94 8.77
C VAL A 10 -28.50 37.21 7.44
N PHE A 11 -27.48 37.59 6.66
CA PHE A 11 -27.02 36.81 5.52
C PHE A 11 -26.15 35.67 6.05
N VAL A 12 -26.69 34.46 6.07
CA VAL A 12 -25.91 33.23 6.29
C VAL A 12 -25.09 32.99 5.03
N LEU A 13 -23.79 33.26 5.11
CA LEU A 13 -22.82 32.89 4.08
C LEU A 13 -22.56 31.39 4.20
N LEU A 14 -23.18 30.60 3.31
CA LEU A 14 -22.87 29.19 3.14
C LEU A 14 -21.50 29.10 2.43
N VAL A 15 -20.44 28.92 3.21
CA VAL A 15 -19.11 28.61 2.67
C VAL A 15 -19.15 27.17 2.20
N ALA A 16 -19.33 26.96 0.90
CA ALA A 16 -18.99 25.70 0.27
C ALA A 16 -17.46 25.58 0.36
N VAL A 17 -17.00 24.72 1.26
CA VAL A 17 -15.62 24.25 1.27
C VAL A 17 -15.57 23.21 0.15
N ASP A 18 -15.14 23.61 -1.03
CA ASP A 18 -14.73 22.64 -2.04
C ASP A 18 -13.56 21.85 -1.45
N LEU A 19 -13.85 20.61 -1.06
CA LEU A 19 -12.83 19.67 -0.64
C LEU A 19 -12.00 19.37 -1.88
N VAL A 20 -10.87 20.06 -2.01
CA VAL A 20 -9.83 19.67 -2.97
C VAL A 20 -9.28 18.35 -2.46
N ALA A 21 -9.83 17.24 -2.97
CA ALA A 21 -9.22 15.93 -2.84
C ALA A 21 -7.79 16.05 -3.37
N SER A 22 -6.81 15.70 -2.54
CA SER A 22 -5.43 15.62 -3.02
C SER A 22 -5.37 14.55 -4.12
N ASP A 23 -4.78 14.86 -5.27
CA ASP A 23 -4.63 13.98 -6.45
C ASP A 23 -3.80 12.70 -6.20
N ASN A 24 -3.60 12.31 -4.94
CA ASN A 24 -2.79 11.14 -4.60
C ASN A 24 -3.61 9.86 -4.76
N VAL A 25 -3.73 9.41 -6.00
CA VAL A 25 -4.47 8.21 -6.40
C VAL A 25 -3.95 6.90 -5.78
N VAL A 26 -2.75 6.91 -5.21
CA VAL A 26 -2.12 5.76 -4.53
C VAL A 26 -1.56 6.17 -3.17
N GLN A 27 -1.85 5.41 -2.12
CA GLN A 27 -1.37 5.66 -0.75
C GLN A 27 -0.76 4.40 -0.15
N PHE A 28 0.29 4.58 0.66
CA PHE A 28 0.96 3.50 1.37
C PHE A 28 0.53 3.52 2.83
N SER A 29 0.20 2.35 3.37
CA SER A 29 -0.02 2.17 4.81
C SER A 29 1.29 2.31 5.61
N ASP A 30 1.24 2.03 6.91
CA ASP A 30 2.44 1.61 7.65
C ASP A 30 2.76 0.13 7.37
N THR A 31 3.92 -0.35 7.80
CA THR A 31 4.32 -1.76 7.66
C THR A 31 4.16 -2.51 8.99
N LEU A 32 3.70 -3.75 8.93
CA LEU A 32 3.58 -4.68 10.05
C LEU A 32 4.57 -5.84 9.87
N GLY A 33 5.27 -6.26 10.92
CA GLY A 33 6.26 -7.36 10.86
C GLY A 33 7.67 -6.96 11.28
N GLY A 34 8.71 -7.46 10.59
CA GLY A 34 10.11 -7.20 10.95
C GLY A 34 11.12 -7.25 9.79
N PRO A 35 12.42 -7.01 10.07
CA PRO A 35 13.40 -6.58 9.06
C PRO A 35 14.00 -7.71 8.21
N HIS A 36 13.45 -8.92 8.28
CA HIS A 36 14.02 -10.09 7.59
C HIS A 36 13.47 -10.19 6.16
N GLY A 37 13.99 -11.15 5.39
CA GLY A 37 13.54 -11.36 4.01
C GLY A 37 14.15 -10.38 3.01
N THR A 38 13.66 -10.46 1.77
CA THR A 38 14.04 -9.62 0.63
C THR A 38 12.91 -8.65 0.33
N ASP A 39 13.23 -7.41 -0.06
CA ASP A 39 12.21 -6.40 -0.34
C ASP A 39 11.41 -6.74 -1.62
N PHE A 40 10.11 -6.49 -1.59
CA PHE A 40 9.20 -6.54 -2.75
C PHE A 40 8.26 -5.33 -2.75
N SER A 41 7.75 -4.96 -3.92
CA SER A 41 6.72 -3.93 -4.07
C SER A 41 5.93 -4.11 -5.36
N ASP A 42 4.61 -3.98 -5.25
CA ASP A 42 3.67 -4.00 -6.38
C ASP A 42 3.42 -2.61 -6.96
N GLU A 43 3.95 -1.54 -6.34
CA GLU A 43 3.67 -0.13 -6.65
C GLU A 43 3.72 0.20 -8.14
N ALA A 44 4.75 -0.29 -8.84
CA ALA A 44 4.98 0.04 -10.24
C ALA A 44 3.85 -0.45 -11.19
N SER A 45 3.00 -1.37 -10.71
CA SER A 45 1.91 -1.96 -11.48
C SER A 45 0.52 -1.56 -10.97
N VAL A 46 0.44 -0.80 -9.88
CA VAL A 46 -0.82 -0.36 -9.27
C VAL A 46 -1.34 0.90 -9.98
N VAL A 47 -2.60 0.86 -10.39
CA VAL A 47 -3.32 2.04 -10.92
C VAL A 47 -4.65 2.26 -10.20
N ALA A 48 -5.19 3.48 -10.28
CA ALA A 48 -6.53 3.77 -9.76
C ALA A 48 -7.63 3.10 -10.59
N GLY A 49 -8.75 2.81 -9.93
CA GLY A 49 -9.92 2.18 -10.53
C GLY A 49 -9.73 0.72 -10.93
N GLU A 50 -8.75 0.05 -10.32
CA GLU A 50 -8.58 -1.38 -10.49
C GLU A 50 -9.78 -2.17 -9.97
N THR A 51 -10.02 -3.34 -10.54
CA THR A 51 -10.99 -4.31 -10.02
C THR A 51 -10.25 -5.52 -9.47
N VAL A 52 -10.08 -5.56 -8.15
CA VAL A 52 -9.58 -6.75 -7.45
C VAL A 52 -10.63 -7.85 -7.52
N SER A 53 -10.19 -9.04 -7.90
CA SER A 53 -11.02 -10.21 -8.12
C SER A 53 -10.88 -11.27 -7.02
N PHE A 54 -9.68 -11.39 -6.44
CA PHE A 54 -9.46 -12.29 -5.30
C PHE A 54 -8.25 -11.85 -4.47
N VAL A 55 -8.23 -12.31 -3.22
CA VAL A 55 -7.03 -12.37 -2.38
C VAL A 55 -6.88 -13.77 -1.83
N THR A 56 -5.64 -14.29 -1.84
CA THR A 56 -5.29 -15.59 -1.27
C THR A 56 -4.25 -15.40 -0.18
N ILE A 57 -4.50 -15.98 1.00
CA ILE A 57 -3.54 -16.13 2.08
C ILE A 57 -3.12 -17.59 2.11
N ARG A 58 -1.85 -17.87 1.80
CA ARG A 58 -1.28 -19.20 1.96
C ARG A 58 -0.67 -19.30 3.34
N ALA A 59 -1.23 -20.17 4.18
CA ALA A 59 -0.81 -20.23 5.58
C ALA A 59 -0.87 -21.64 6.17
N GLY A 60 0.10 -21.93 7.04
CA GLY A 60 0.05 -22.99 8.05
C GLY A 60 0.02 -22.39 9.46
N ALA A 61 1.10 -22.59 10.22
CA ALA A 61 1.29 -21.92 11.51
C ALA A 61 1.68 -20.43 11.36
N ARG A 62 2.14 -20.05 10.17
CA ARG A 62 2.52 -18.70 9.76
C ARG A 62 1.93 -18.41 8.39
N VAL A 63 2.07 -17.18 7.91
CA VAL A 63 1.71 -16.81 6.55
C VAL A 63 2.90 -17.09 5.64
N ASP A 64 2.82 -18.19 4.92
CA ASP A 64 3.83 -18.64 3.97
C ASP A 64 3.84 -17.73 2.73
N GLY A 65 2.68 -17.28 2.25
CA GLY A 65 2.60 -16.42 1.06
C GLY A 65 1.26 -15.71 0.89
N ILE A 66 1.24 -14.78 -0.07
CA ILE A 66 0.07 -13.95 -0.39
C ILE A 66 -0.04 -13.71 -1.89
N SER A 67 -1.28 -13.71 -2.39
CA SER A 67 -1.57 -13.33 -3.77
C SER A 67 -2.77 -12.40 -3.87
N LEU A 68 -2.71 -11.41 -4.76
CA LEU A 68 -3.81 -10.51 -5.10
C LEU A 68 -4.05 -10.53 -6.60
N GLY A 69 -5.26 -10.85 -7.02
CA GLY A 69 -5.65 -10.89 -8.42
C GLY A 69 -6.41 -9.65 -8.84
N VAL A 70 -5.92 -8.94 -9.85
CA VAL A 70 -6.60 -7.80 -10.49
C VAL A 70 -7.13 -8.26 -11.84
N SER A 71 -8.37 -7.88 -12.16
CA SER A 71 -9.07 -8.30 -13.38
C SER A 71 -9.26 -7.17 -14.41
N SER A 72 -9.20 -5.92 -13.96
CA SER A 72 -9.38 -4.70 -14.75
C SER A 72 -8.60 -3.55 -14.12
N PRO A 73 -8.07 -2.59 -14.89
CA PRO A 73 -8.12 -2.51 -16.36
C PRO A 73 -7.17 -3.50 -17.05
N THR A 74 -6.13 -3.96 -16.36
CA THR A 74 -5.18 -4.96 -16.84
C THR A 74 -5.22 -6.16 -15.92
N ALA A 75 -5.46 -7.35 -16.47
CA ALA A 75 -5.45 -8.57 -15.68
C ALA A 75 -4.03 -8.91 -15.23
N GLN A 76 -3.82 -9.04 -13.93
CA GLN A 76 -2.53 -9.38 -13.34
C GLN A 76 -2.71 -10.06 -11.98
N THR A 77 -1.67 -10.72 -11.51
CA THR A 77 -1.66 -11.34 -10.18
C THR A 77 -0.32 -11.05 -9.52
N PHE A 78 -0.38 -10.39 -8.37
CA PHE A 78 0.76 -10.23 -7.48
C PHE A 78 0.91 -11.47 -6.62
N THR A 79 2.12 -11.96 -6.40
CA THR A 79 2.38 -13.13 -5.56
C THR A 79 3.72 -12.98 -4.87
N HIS A 80 3.71 -13.11 -3.55
CA HIS A 80 4.88 -12.95 -2.67
C HIS A 80 4.93 -14.09 -1.64
N GLY A 81 6.10 -14.35 -1.09
CA GLY A 81 6.36 -15.41 -0.13
C GLY A 81 6.64 -16.79 -0.74
N GLY A 82 6.67 -17.79 0.13
CA GLY A 82 7.04 -19.16 -0.20
C GLY A 82 5.89 -20.03 -0.72
N THR A 83 6.20 -21.30 -0.93
CA THR A 83 5.27 -22.30 -1.49
C THR A 83 4.61 -23.21 -0.44
N GLY A 84 4.97 -23.05 0.85
CA GLY A 84 4.40 -23.80 1.97
C GLY A 84 2.99 -23.35 2.34
N GLY A 85 2.35 -24.02 3.30
CA GLY A 85 1.01 -23.63 3.77
C GLY A 85 -0.15 -24.10 2.90
N THR A 86 -1.37 -23.71 3.26
CA THR A 86 -2.62 -24.00 2.54
C THR A 86 -3.29 -22.71 2.10
N ASP A 87 -3.82 -22.68 0.87
CA ASP A 87 -4.49 -21.51 0.31
C ASP A 87 -5.85 -21.27 1.00
N ASN A 88 -6.04 -20.04 1.48
CA ASN A 88 -7.32 -19.50 1.94
C ASN A 88 -7.66 -18.33 1.01
N THR A 89 -8.68 -18.51 0.17
CA THR A 89 -9.01 -17.54 -0.88
C THR A 89 -10.37 -16.91 -0.62
N LEU A 90 -10.41 -15.58 -0.72
CA LEU A 90 -11.64 -14.83 -0.90
C LEU A 90 -11.73 -14.39 -2.35
N THR A 91 -12.75 -14.88 -3.06
CA THR A 91 -13.17 -14.32 -4.35
C THR A 91 -14.15 -13.19 -4.10
N LEU A 92 -13.87 -12.02 -4.66
CA LEU A 92 -14.67 -10.82 -4.45
C LEU A 92 -15.87 -10.81 -5.40
N GLY A 93 -17.04 -10.44 -4.87
CA GLY A 93 -18.23 -10.16 -5.66
C GLY A 93 -18.13 -8.88 -6.47
N VAL A 94 -19.14 -8.64 -7.32
CA VAL A 94 -19.23 -7.40 -8.10
C VAL A 94 -19.40 -6.20 -7.15
N GLY A 95 -18.51 -5.20 -7.27
CA GLY A 95 -18.52 -4.00 -6.42
C GLY A 95 -18.02 -4.23 -5.00
N GLU A 96 -17.53 -5.43 -4.70
CA GLU A 96 -16.83 -5.73 -3.47
C GLU A 96 -15.34 -5.36 -3.60
N TYR A 97 -14.79 -4.77 -2.55
CA TYR A 97 -13.38 -4.40 -2.47
C TYR A 97 -12.85 -4.54 -1.05
N ILE A 98 -11.56 -4.84 -0.93
CA ILE A 98 -10.90 -5.02 0.36
C ILE A 98 -10.59 -3.65 0.96
N THR A 99 -11.04 -3.45 2.20
CA THR A 99 -10.96 -2.19 2.94
C THR A 99 -10.09 -2.27 4.19
N SER A 100 -9.73 -3.47 4.64
CA SER A 100 -8.91 -3.62 5.84
C SER A 100 -7.96 -4.81 5.76
N MET A 101 -6.83 -4.66 6.45
CA MET A 101 -5.84 -5.71 6.68
C MET A 101 -5.46 -5.72 8.16
N GLU A 102 -5.42 -6.89 8.78
CA GLU A 102 -4.90 -7.13 10.13
C GLU A 102 -3.80 -8.18 10.05
N ALA A 103 -2.66 -7.91 10.69
CA ALA A 103 -1.57 -8.87 10.78
C ALA A 103 -1.12 -9.06 12.21
N HIS A 104 -0.75 -10.30 12.54
CA HIS A 104 -0.03 -10.61 13.76
C HIS A 104 1.35 -11.16 13.42
N TRP A 105 2.37 -10.78 14.18
CA TRP A 105 3.75 -11.19 13.93
C TRP A 105 4.44 -11.73 15.17
N GLY A 106 5.51 -12.48 14.95
CA GLY A 106 6.25 -13.13 16.02
C GLY A 106 7.61 -13.62 15.54
N LYS A 107 8.41 -14.19 16.44
CA LYS A 107 9.72 -14.73 16.09
C LYS A 107 9.67 -16.23 15.88
N LYS A 108 10.26 -16.70 14.78
CA LYS A 108 10.59 -18.09 14.50
C LYS A 108 12.08 -18.20 14.23
N ASP A 109 12.78 -19.00 15.03
CA ASP A 109 14.22 -19.28 14.87
C ASP A 109 15.08 -18.00 14.76
N GLY A 110 14.69 -16.95 15.50
CA GLY A 110 15.37 -15.65 15.51
C GLY A 110 14.84 -14.63 14.49
N HIS A 111 14.05 -15.06 13.51
CA HIS A 111 13.49 -14.21 12.47
C HIS A 111 12.06 -13.78 12.78
N THR A 112 11.74 -12.50 12.60
CA THR A 112 10.36 -12.01 12.67
C THR A 112 9.61 -12.42 11.41
N ARG A 113 8.46 -13.08 11.57
CA ARG A 113 7.56 -13.53 10.52
C ARG A 113 6.14 -13.03 10.80
N ILE A 114 5.32 -12.88 9.76
CA ILE A 114 3.87 -12.76 9.91
C ILE A 114 3.29 -14.13 10.23
N PHE A 115 2.63 -14.23 11.39
CA PHE A 115 2.04 -15.46 11.87
C PHE A 115 0.57 -15.58 11.47
N TYR A 116 -0.15 -14.45 11.40
CA TYR A 116 -1.54 -14.40 10.98
C TYR A 116 -1.80 -13.19 10.12
N LEU A 117 -2.71 -13.34 9.16
CA LEU A 117 -3.18 -12.27 8.31
C LEU A 117 -4.69 -12.41 8.12
N SER A 118 -5.39 -11.29 8.05
CA SER A 118 -6.81 -11.21 7.75
C SER A 118 -7.11 -10.02 6.87
N PHE A 119 -8.04 -10.19 5.93
CA PHE A 119 -8.60 -9.12 5.12
C PHE A 119 -10.10 -9.01 5.33
N GLY A 120 -10.62 -7.78 5.31
CA GLY A 120 -12.05 -7.49 5.35
C GLY A 120 -12.49 -6.62 4.19
N THR A 121 -13.72 -6.80 3.73
CA THR A 121 -14.29 -6.08 2.58
C THR A 121 -15.41 -5.13 2.98
N ASN A 122 -15.73 -4.19 2.09
CA ASN A 122 -16.90 -3.31 2.20
C ASN A 122 -18.24 -4.07 2.29
N ALA A 123 -18.29 -5.31 1.78
CA ALA A 123 -19.47 -6.17 1.81
C ALA A 123 -19.58 -6.99 3.12
N GLY A 124 -18.62 -6.87 4.03
CA GLY A 124 -18.60 -7.60 5.30
C GLY A 124 -18.08 -9.05 5.20
N ASN A 125 -17.51 -9.44 4.06
CA ASN A 125 -16.81 -10.71 3.93
C ASN A 125 -15.38 -10.57 4.43
N SER A 126 -14.77 -11.71 4.77
CA SER A 126 -13.38 -11.75 5.21
C SER A 126 -12.72 -13.08 4.83
N VAL A 127 -11.38 -13.04 4.84
CA VAL A 127 -10.53 -14.23 4.80
C VAL A 127 -9.38 -14.04 5.76
N SER A 128 -8.98 -15.12 6.41
CA SER A 128 -7.82 -15.12 7.28
C SER A 128 -7.06 -16.44 7.18
N GLY A 129 -5.83 -16.43 7.66
CA GLY A 129 -4.98 -17.60 7.72
C GLY A 129 -3.85 -17.42 8.73
N GLY A 130 -3.33 -18.53 9.25
CA GLY A 130 -2.24 -18.53 10.21
C GLY A 130 -2.69 -18.59 11.67
N THR A 131 -1.80 -18.21 12.60
CA THR A 131 -2.01 -18.25 14.05
C THR A 131 -1.82 -16.88 14.68
N GLN A 132 -2.79 -16.39 15.45
CA GLN A 132 -2.66 -15.09 16.12
C GLN A 132 -1.55 -15.11 17.18
N THR A 133 -0.87 -13.98 17.35
CA THR A 133 0.16 -13.74 18.38
C THR A 133 -0.17 -12.46 19.15
N ASP A 134 0.63 -12.13 20.18
CA ASP A 134 0.43 -10.92 20.98
C ASP A 134 0.76 -9.62 20.23
N SER A 135 1.63 -9.67 19.22
CA SER A 135 1.97 -8.50 18.41
C SER A 135 1.00 -8.41 17.23
N VAL A 136 0.16 -7.38 17.25
CA VAL A 136 -0.93 -7.17 16.30
C VAL A 136 -0.93 -5.74 15.78
N GLY A 137 -1.36 -5.58 14.54
CA GLY A 137 -1.62 -4.28 13.93
C GLY A 137 -2.68 -4.42 12.86
N SER A 138 -3.40 -3.33 12.61
CA SER A 138 -4.40 -3.25 11.55
C SER A 138 -4.26 -1.96 10.78
N MET A 139 -4.75 -1.99 9.55
CA MET A 139 -4.81 -0.85 8.65
C MET A 139 -6.14 -0.87 7.91
N THR A 140 -6.67 0.32 7.68
CA THR A 140 -7.92 0.54 6.98
C THR A 140 -7.65 1.43 5.79
N ALA A 141 -8.24 1.10 4.65
CA ALA A 141 -8.19 1.94 3.46
C ALA A 141 -8.78 3.32 3.79
N PRO A 142 -8.17 4.42 3.30
CA PRO A 142 -8.82 5.72 3.32
C PRO A 142 -10.18 5.68 2.62
N GLU A 143 -11.07 6.61 2.96
CA GLU A 143 -12.36 6.73 2.28
C GLU A 143 -12.16 6.92 0.76
N GLY A 144 -12.85 6.11 -0.05
CA GLY A 144 -12.71 6.10 -1.51
C GLY A 144 -11.57 5.23 -2.06
N TYR A 145 -10.85 4.49 -1.21
CA TYR A 145 -9.75 3.63 -1.62
C TYR A 145 -10.02 2.15 -1.36
N GLN A 146 -9.33 1.29 -2.11
CA GLN A 146 -9.28 -0.16 -1.92
C GLN A 146 -7.86 -0.67 -1.88
N LEU A 147 -7.66 -1.89 -1.39
CA LEU A 147 -6.40 -2.60 -1.57
C LEU A 147 -6.10 -2.80 -3.06
N ALA A 148 -4.92 -2.42 -3.50
CA ALA A 148 -4.48 -2.56 -4.90
C ALA A 148 -3.17 -3.33 -5.05
N GLY A 149 -2.38 -3.44 -3.99
CA GLY A 149 -1.15 -4.23 -4.00
C GLY A 149 -0.50 -4.24 -2.62
N PHE A 150 0.69 -4.81 -2.57
CA PHE A 150 1.48 -4.90 -1.36
C PHE A 150 2.90 -4.38 -1.56
N TYR A 151 3.53 -4.03 -0.46
CA TYR A 151 4.97 -3.83 -0.39
C TYR A 151 5.47 -4.37 0.93
N GLY A 152 6.71 -4.81 0.99
CA GLY A 152 7.20 -5.46 2.19
C GLY A 152 8.45 -6.28 1.99
N ARG A 153 8.57 -7.33 2.80
CA ARG A 153 9.69 -8.26 2.75
C ARG A 153 9.22 -9.69 2.86
N ASP A 154 9.82 -10.57 2.06
CA ASP A 154 9.45 -11.98 1.99
C ASP A 154 10.65 -12.93 1.85
N GLY A 155 10.34 -14.22 1.90
CA GLY A 155 11.25 -15.34 1.70
C GLY A 155 10.43 -16.62 1.66
N ASP A 156 10.77 -17.61 2.49
CA ASP A 156 9.93 -18.81 2.66
C ASP A 156 8.59 -18.50 3.35
N ASP A 157 8.52 -17.37 4.08
CA ASP A 157 7.34 -16.82 4.75
C ASP A 157 7.26 -15.30 4.44
N ILE A 158 6.13 -14.66 4.74
CA ILE A 158 6.03 -13.19 4.75
C ILE A 158 6.65 -12.63 6.04
N ASP A 159 7.52 -11.63 5.92
CA ASP A 159 8.30 -11.06 7.04
C ASP A 159 7.82 -9.68 7.47
N LEU A 160 7.49 -8.86 6.48
CA LEU A 160 7.00 -7.50 6.65
C LEU A 160 5.95 -7.25 5.57
N LEU A 161 4.84 -6.61 5.92
CA LEU A 161 3.78 -6.33 4.97
C LEU A 161 3.17 -4.94 5.21
N GLY A 162 3.06 -4.18 4.13
CA GLY A 162 2.23 -2.99 4.03
C GLY A 162 1.27 -3.12 2.85
N ALA A 163 0.14 -2.43 2.94
CA ALA A 163 -0.84 -2.33 1.87
C ALA A 163 -0.59 -1.08 1.03
N ILE A 164 -0.79 -1.24 -0.28
CA ILE A 164 -0.93 -0.15 -1.23
C ILE A 164 -2.42 0.04 -1.45
N TRP A 165 -2.92 1.23 -1.10
CA TRP A 165 -4.30 1.64 -1.30
C TRP A 165 -4.40 2.47 -2.57
N ALA A 166 -5.32 2.15 -3.48
CA ALA A 166 -5.60 2.96 -4.66
C ALA A 166 -7.04 3.46 -4.69
N SER A 167 -7.24 4.64 -5.26
CA SER A 167 -8.58 5.21 -5.48
C SER A 167 -9.44 4.23 -6.26
N ILE A 168 -10.68 4.03 -5.83
CA ILE A 168 -11.68 3.22 -6.55
C ILE A 168 -12.19 3.98 -7.77
N ASP A 169 -12.12 5.32 -7.75
CA ASP A 169 -12.52 6.16 -8.87
C ASP A 169 -11.42 6.22 -9.95
N THR A 170 -11.82 5.95 -11.19
CA THR A 170 -10.99 6.16 -12.39
C THR A 170 -10.99 7.65 -12.75
N THR A 171 -10.26 8.50 -12.03
CA THR A 171 -10.04 9.88 -12.50
C THR A 171 -9.05 9.88 -13.66
N THR A 172 -9.56 9.59 -14.86
CA THR A 172 -8.88 9.97 -16.10
C THR A 172 -9.12 11.47 -16.32
N ASP A 173 -8.50 12.31 -15.50
CA ASP A 173 -8.39 13.75 -15.78
C ASP A 173 -6.92 14.09 -16.07
N SER A 174 -6.37 13.42 -17.09
CA SER A 174 -5.34 14.07 -17.89
C SER A 174 -6.07 15.10 -18.76
N PRO A 175 -5.82 16.42 -18.62
CA PRO A 175 -6.44 17.40 -19.49
C PRO A 175 -5.89 17.17 -20.90
N ALA A 176 -6.64 16.43 -21.70
CA ALA A 176 -6.47 16.38 -23.13
C ALA A 176 -6.63 17.82 -23.64
N THR A 177 -5.50 18.48 -23.88
CA THR A 177 -5.45 19.72 -24.64
C THR A 177 -6.02 19.40 -26.01
N VAL A 178 -7.30 19.70 -26.20
CA VAL A 178 -7.94 19.72 -27.52
C VAL A 178 -7.29 20.82 -28.33
N GLY A 179 -6.22 20.48 -29.04
CA GLY A 179 -5.67 21.30 -30.10
C GLY A 179 -6.73 21.47 -31.19
N PRO A 180 -6.98 22.69 -31.69
CA PRO A 180 -8.03 22.93 -32.67
C PRO A 180 -7.75 22.17 -33.97
N ALA A 181 -8.80 21.55 -34.48
CA ALA A 181 -8.86 20.86 -35.75
C ALA A 181 -8.46 21.78 -36.92
N ASN A 182 -7.49 21.33 -37.72
CA ASN A 182 -7.42 21.66 -39.14
C ASN A 182 -6.60 20.59 -39.86
N ASP A 183 -7.24 19.70 -40.61
CA ASP A 183 -6.99 19.60 -42.07
C ASP A 183 -8.04 18.73 -42.74
N SER A 184 -8.47 19.18 -43.92
CA SER A 184 -9.45 18.54 -44.78
C SER A 184 -8.80 17.45 -45.62
N SER A 185 -9.51 16.32 -45.76
CA SER A 185 -9.58 15.41 -46.91
C SER A 185 -8.29 15.02 -47.67
N THR A 186 -8.06 13.72 -47.86
CA THR A 186 -8.20 13.04 -49.17
C THR A 186 -8.02 11.51 -49.03
N SER A 187 -9.12 10.80 -49.25
CA SER A 187 -9.28 9.57 -50.05
C SER A 187 -8.09 8.58 -50.20
N SER A 188 -8.30 7.34 -49.79
CA SER A 188 -8.36 6.21 -50.74
C SER A 188 -8.84 4.91 -50.08
N THR A 189 -10.01 4.46 -50.55
CA THR A 189 -10.51 3.10 -50.52
C THR A 189 -9.58 2.18 -51.31
N SER A 190 -9.34 0.94 -50.84
CA SER A 190 -9.37 -0.27 -51.68
C SER A 190 -9.41 -1.55 -50.84
N VAL A 191 -10.46 -2.31 -51.14
CA VAL A 191 -10.95 -3.62 -50.75
C VAL A 191 -9.98 -4.82 -50.81
N GLU A 192 -10.21 -5.75 -49.88
CA GLU A 192 -10.26 -7.23 -49.95
C GLU A 192 -9.18 -8.03 -50.70
N GLN A 193 -8.60 -9.03 -50.01
CA GLN A 193 -8.80 -10.43 -50.43
C GLN A 193 -8.49 -11.47 -49.35
N ASN A 194 -9.48 -12.35 -49.20
CA ASN A 194 -9.55 -13.61 -48.48
C ASN A 194 -8.60 -14.69 -49.06
N SER A 195 -7.94 -15.50 -48.22
CA SER A 195 -7.61 -16.89 -48.56
C SER A 195 -7.35 -17.75 -47.33
N VAL A 196 -8.11 -18.84 -47.26
CA VAL A 196 -8.11 -19.92 -46.26
C VAL A 196 -7.30 -21.08 -46.83
N ILE A 197 -6.35 -21.69 -46.10
CA ILE A 197 -6.05 -23.14 -46.19
C ILE A 197 -5.59 -23.69 -44.82
N GLN A 198 -6.13 -24.86 -44.52
CA GLN A 198 -6.04 -25.77 -43.37
C GLN A 198 -4.79 -26.68 -43.42
N THR A 199 -4.72 -27.66 -42.48
CA THR A 199 -3.81 -28.85 -42.38
C THR A 199 -2.53 -28.62 -41.56
N ASP A 200 -2.01 -29.52 -40.72
CA ASP A 200 -2.33 -30.93 -40.46
C ASP A 200 -1.86 -31.37 -39.04
N LEU A 201 -2.58 -32.36 -38.53
CA LEU A 201 -2.23 -33.46 -37.63
C LEU A 201 -0.74 -33.82 -37.50
N SER A 202 -0.28 -34.10 -36.27
CA SER A 202 0.52 -35.31 -35.95
C SER A 202 0.72 -35.50 -34.44
N THR A 203 0.35 -36.69 -34.01
CA THR A 203 0.52 -37.35 -32.72
C THR A 203 1.95 -37.86 -32.48
N SER A 204 2.40 -37.91 -31.22
CA SER A 204 3.18 -39.04 -30.70
C SER A 204 3.07 -39.19 -29.17
N VAL A 205 2.48 -40.33 -28.81
CA VAL A 205 2.54 -41.07 -27.53
C VAL A 205 3.99 -41.49 -27.20
N GLU A 206 4.42 -41.56 -25.94
CA GLU A 206 4.54 -42.75 -25.07
C GLU A 206 5.58 -42.40 -23.96
N GLN A 207 5.69 -42.96 -22.75
CA GLN A 207 4.95 -43.88 -21.87
C GLN A 207 5.75 -43.95 -20.53
N ASN A 208 5.09 -44.28 -19.41
CA ASN A 208 5.63 -44.96 -18.21
C ASN A 208 6.68 -44.27 -17.30
N SER A 209 6.74 -44.41 -15.96
CA SER A 209 6.19 -45.40 -15.02
C SER A 209 6.26 -44.87 -13.56
N VAL A 210 5.18 -45.07 -12.80
CA VAL A 210 5.02 -45.56 -11.39
C VAL A 210 6.34 -45.84 -10.61
N THR A 211 6.58 -45.52 -9.33
CA THR A 211 5.83 -45.91 -8.10
C THR A 211 6.37 -45.25 -6.81
N GLN A 212 5.43 -45.04 -5.89
CA GLN A 212 5.41 -44.79 -4.43
C GLN A 212 6.47 -45.49 -3.53
N THR A 213 6.88 -44.82 -2.43
CA THR A 213 7.07 -45.45 -1.10
C THR A 213 7.09 -44.43 0.05
N ASP A 214 6.25 -44.70 1.07
CA ASP A 214 6.23 -44.08 2.41
C ASP A 214 7.45 -44.45 3.26
N ILE A 215 7.83 -43.61 4.23
CA ILE A 215 7.93 -43.86 5.70
C ILE A 215 8.95 -42.96 6.43
N SER A 216 8.50 -42.25 7.48
CA SER A 216 9.33 -41.73 8.60
C SER A 216 9.68 -42.85 9.61
N PRO A 217 10.64 -42.69 10.55
CA PRO A 217 10.34 -41.99 11.83
C PRO A 217 11.54 -41.37 12.65
N ALA A 218 11.16 -40.53 13.64
CA ALA A 218 11.65 -40.40 15.04
C ALA A 218 13.04 -39.76 15.47
N SER A 219 12.90 -38.62 16.19
CA SER A 219 13.38 -38.22 17.55
C SER A 219 14.85 -38.25 18.05
N SER A 220 15.27 -37.12 18.68
CA SER A 220 16.07 -36.98 19.94
C SER A 220 16.13 -35.48 20.33
N THR A 221 15.58 -34.94 21.42
CA THR A 221 15.97 -34.91 22.87
C THR A 221 17.37 -34.36 23.20
N GLY A 222 17.45 -33.25 23.96
CA GLY A 222 18.65 -32.77 24.65
C GLY A 222 18.54 -31.33 25.20
N SER A 223 18.54 -31.17 26.54
CA SER A 223 18.29 -29.96 27.35
C SER A 223 19.52 -29.07 27.61
N SER A 224 19.34 -27.78 27.96
CA SER A 224 19.85 -27.16 29.22
C SER A 224 19.61 -25.63 29.38
N ALA A 225 18.92 -25.29 30.48
CA ALA A 225 19.24 -24.28 31.52
C ALA A 225 19.37 -22.75 31.25
N GLN A 226 18.47 -22.02 31.94
CA GLN A 226 18.64 -20.83 32.81
C GLN A 226 19.57 -19.67 32.39
N SER A 227 18.99 -18.47 32.29
CA SER A 227 19.46 -17.32 33.10
C SER A 227 18.36 -16.26 33.26
N SER A 228 18.32 -15.71 34.48
CA SER A 228 17.38 -14.72 35.01
C SER A 228 17.84 -13.29 34.65
N GLY A 229 16.89 -12.37 34.39
CA GLY A 229 17.18 -10.96 34.14
C GLY A 229 15.90 -10.11 34.22
N SER A 230 15.72 -9.48 35.38
CA SER A 230 14.60 -8.65 35.81
C SER A 230 14.65 -7.21 35.25
N MET A 231 13.55 -6.46 35.46
CA MET A 231 13.38 -4.99 35.37
C MET A 231 13.12 -4.41 33.97
N THR A 232 12.14 -3.54 33.70
CA THR A 232 11.25 -2.71 34.54
C THR A 232 10.00 -2.32 33.74
N THR A 233 8.87 -2.25 34.44
CA THR A 233 7.59 -1.68 34.03
C THR A 233 7.61 -0.15 33.98
N THR A 234 7.03 0.46 32.94
CA THR A 234 6.40 1.77 33.07
C THR A 234 5.05 1.74 32.39
N SER A 235 4.01 1.70 33.23
CA SER A 235 2.62 1.95 32.89
C SER A 235 2.35 3.45 32.98
N SER A 236 1.52 3.98 32.09
CA SER A 236 0.69 5.16 32.39
C SER A 236 -0.67 5.06 31.70
N SER A 237 -1.68 4.80 32.54
CA SER A 237 -3.12 5.07 32.43
C SER A 237 -3.42 6.55 32.07
N SER A 238 -4.58 7.03 31.63
CA SER A 238 -5.97 6.55 31.48
C SER A 238 -6.83 7.64 30.79
N ASP A 239 -7.86 7.22 30.05
CA ASP A 239 -9.24 7.74 29.94
C ASP A 239 -9.62 9.15 29.42
N SER A 240 -10.22 9.14 28.21
CA SER A 240 -11.65 9.41 27.92
C SER A 240 -12.13 10.65 27.12
N THR A 241 -13.03 10.32 26.18
CA THR A 241 -14.12 11.06 25.49
C THR A 241 -13.84 12.20 24.51
N THR A 242 -13.90 11.91 23.20
CA THR A 242 -14.81 12.50 22.16
C THR A 242 -14.44 11.94 20.77
N ALA A 243 -15.41 11.74 19.88
CA ALA A 243 -15.20 11.26 18.49
C ALA A 243 -15.57 12.35 17.46
N PRO A 244 -15.15 12.24 16.19
CA PRO A 244 -13.78 12.12 15.68
C PRO A 244 -13.40 13.37 14.85
N ALA A 245 -12.13 13.75 14.82
CA ALA A 245 -11.62 14.70 13.84
C ALA A 245 -10.58 13.98 12.98
N SER A 246 -10.71 14.08 11.66
CA SER A 246 -9.76 13.58 10.67
C SER A 246 -8.36 14.13 10.97
N SER A 247 -7.52 13.36 11.66
CA SER A 247 -6.21 13.79 12.15
C SER A 247 -5.12 12.77 11.82
N GLY A 248 -4.96 12.44 10.54
CA GLY A 248 -3.65 11.99 10.10
C GLY A 248 -2.67 13.15 10.22
N SER A 249 -1.50 12.93 10.82
CA SER A 249 -0.41 13.92 10.77
C SER A 249 -0.10 14.18 9.29
N PRO A 250 0.01 15.45 8.84
CA PRO A 250 0.23 15.79 7.42
C PRO A 250 1.60 15.35 6.89
N THR A 251 2.44 14.77 7.76
CA THR A 251 3.77 14.29 7.46
C THR A 251 3.85 12.79 7.78
N ARG A 252 4.25 12.00 6.78
CA ARG A 252 4.53 10.55 6.92
C ARG A 252 6.04 10.35 6.84
N LEU A 253 6.61 9.64 7.81
CA LEU A 253 8.04 9.32 7.83
C LEU A 253 8.33 8.15 6.89
N SER A 254 9.35 8.28 6.05
CA SER A 254 9.89 7.15 5.29
C SER A 254 10.78 6.28 6.17
N GLN A 255 11.14 5.10 5.67
CA GLN A 255 12.20 4.30 6.28
C GLN A 255 13.52 5.07 6.31
N SER A 256 14.32 4.87 7.35
CA SER A 256 15.69 5.36 7.45
C SER A 256 16.67 4.27 7.03
N PHE A 257 17.75 4.65 6.34
CA PHE A 257 18.81 3.74 5.92
C PHE A 257 20.09 4.09 6.68
N GLY A 258 20.72 3.12 7.35
CA GLY A 258 21.95 3.36 8.11
C GLY A 258 22.27 2.28 9.14
N GLY A 259 23.37 2.46 9.86
CA GLY A 259 23.75 1.64 11.02
C GLY A 259 23.15 2.18 12.32
N PRO A 260 23.22 1.42 13.43
CA PRO A 260 22.55 1.74 14.70
C PRO A 260 23.23 2.86 15.52
N HIS A 261 24.04 3.71 14.89
CA HIS A 261 24.84 4.74 15.55
C HIS A 261 24.41 6.14 15.11
N GLY A 262 24.64 7.14 15.97
CA GLY A 262 24.31 8.55 15.72
C GLY A 262 23.27 9.09 16.70
N THR A 263 22.96 10.38 16.57
CA THR A 263 21.84 11.02 17.26
C THR A 263 20.66 11.15 16.31
N GLU A 264 19.47 10.84 16.78
CA GLU A 264 18.25 11.08 16.01
C GLU A 264 18.09 12.57 15.72
N PHE A 265 17.70 12.88 14.48
CA PHE A 265 17.35 14.22 14.06
C PHE A 265 16.13 14.16 13.14
N SER A 266 15.31 15.20 13.16
CA SER A 266 14.18 15.34 12.25
C SER A 266 13.82 16.81 12.09
N ASP A 267 13.58 17.22 10.84
CA ASP A 267 13.23 18.59 10.48
C ASP A 267 11.71 18.80 10.57
N LEU A 268 11.05 18.34 11.65
CA LEU A 268 9.59 18.25 11.89
C LEU A 268 8.79 19.57 11.84
N LEU A 269 9.35 20.62 11.24
CA LEU A 269 8.66 21.85 10.87
C LEU A 269 8.12 21.81 9.43
N ALA A 270 8.23 20.68 8.75
CA ALA A 270 7.65 20.50 7.43
C ALA A 270 6.12 20.66 7.47
N THR A 271 5.62 21.67 6.77
CA THR A 271 4.19 21.96 6.65
C THR A 271 3.70 21.48 5.29
N SER A 272 2.46 21.00 5.20
CA SER A 272 1.85 20.68 3.91
C SER A 272 1.95 21.87 2.94
N GLY A 273 2.36 21.61 1.69
CA GLY A 273 2.63 22.63 0.69
C GLY A 273 4.04 23.24 0.73
N GLN A 274 4.93 22.79 1.61
CA GLN A 274 6.35 23.17 1.57
C GLN A 274 7.07 22.46 0.41
N THR A 275 7.68 23.24 -0.47
CA THR A 275 8.52 22.72 -1.56
C THR A 275 9.99 22.80 -1.19
N ILE A 276 10.68 21.67 -1.26
CA ILE A 276 12.15 21.61 -1.16
C ILE A 276 12.71 22.13 -2.49
N THR A 277 13.49 23.21 -2.44
CA THR A 277 14.06 23.85 -3.63
C THR A 277 15.51 23.48 -3.86
N SER A 278 16.20 23.02 -2.82
CA SER A 278 17.57 22.50 -2.94
C SER A 278 17.86 21.44 -1.89
N LEU A 279 18.68 20.48 -2.29
CA LEU A 279 19.29 19.48 -1.43
C LEU A 279 20.81 19.58 -1.61
N THR A 280 21.52 19.89 -0.54
CA THR A 280 22.99 19.88 -0.52
C THR A 280 23.46 18.63 0.21
N ILE A 281 24.32 17.86 -0.46
CA ILE A 281 24.97 16.67 0.10
C ILE A 281 26.46 16.96 0.23
N ARG A 282 27.01 16.82 1.44
CA ARG A 282 28.45 16.82 1.69
C ARG A 282 28.93 15.39 1.86
N ALA A 283 29.84 14.94 1.02
CA ALA A 283 30.33 13.56 1.03
C ALA A 283 31.80 13.46 0.60
N GLY A 284 32.47 12.44 1.14
CA GLY A 284 33.72 11.85 0.65
C GLY A 284 33.50 10.36 0.36
N ASP A 285 34.24 9.46 1.03
CA ASP A 285 33.95 8.01 1.01
C ASP A 285 32.61 7.67 1.70
N ARG A 286 32.08 8.59 2.52
CA ARG A 286 30.78 8.51 3.22
C ARG A 286 30.09 9.87 3.18
N VAL A 287 28.78 9.88 3.43
CA VAL A 287 27.99 11.11 3.58
C VAL A 287 28.25 11.71 4.97
N ASP A 288 28.68 12.96 5.01
CA ASP A 288 29.03 13.70 6.22
C ASP A 288 28.03 14.82 6.55
N GLY A 289 27.10 15.12 5.64
CA GLY A 289 26.00 16.04 5.95
C GLY A 289 24.98 16.20 4.83
N LEU A 290 23.75 16.47 5.24
CA LEU A 290 22.62 16.81 4.39
C LEU A 290 22.07 18.17 4.82
N THR A 291 21.68 19.01 3.86
CA THR A 291 21.04 20.30 4.14
C THR A 291 19.96 20.57 3.12
N LEU A 292 18.77 20.91 3.59
CA LEU A 292 17.60 21.24 2.76
C LEU A 292 17.41 22.76 2.70
N GLY A 293 17.13 23.29 1.52
CA GLY A 293 16.58 24.63 1.32
C GLY A 293 15.09 24.55 1.01
N SER A 294 14.28 25.37 1.68
CA SER A 294 12.83 25.44 1.45
C SER A 294 12.32 26.89 1.48
N PHE A 295 11.20 27.15 0.80
CA PHE A 295 10.40 28.36 0.98
C PHE A 295 9.11 28.02 1.72
N GLY A 296 8.67 28.91 2.61
CA GLY A 296 7.35 28.79 3.25
C GLY A 296 6.23 29.17 2.27
N PRO A 297 4.97 28.78 2.56
CA PRO A 297 3.81 29.07 1.70
C PRO A 297 3.52 30.57 1.48
N HIS A 298 4.23 31.48 2.16
CA HIS A 298 4.06 32.94 2.03
C HIS A 298 5.13 33.65 1.18
N ASP A 299 6.14 32.96 0.66
CA ASP A 299 7.25 33.61 -0.06
C ASP A 299 7.09 33.65 -1.59
N ALA A 300 5.92 33.26 -2.11
CA ALA A 300 5.62 33.24 -3.55
C ALA A 300 5.22 34.61 -4.14
N ASP A 301 5.14 35.68 -3.32
CA ASP A 301 4.72 37.01 -3.79
C ASP A 301 5.87 38.01 -3.83
N ILE A 302 6.81 37.77 -4.75
CA ILE A 302 7.73 38.81 -5.25
C ILE A 302 7.43 39.03 -6.73
N HIS A 303 6.43 39.88 -7.00
CA HIS A 303 6.24 40.49 -8.30
C HIS A 303 7.56 41.14 -8.80
N PRO A 304 7.97 40.92 -10.06
CA PRO A 304 9.01 41.75 -10.66
C PRO A 304 8.45 43.16 -10.86
N ARG A 305 8.88 44.11 -10.03
CA ARG A 305 8.70 45.54 -10.31
C ARG A 305 9.56 45.90 -11.51
N TRP A 306 8.95 45.98 -12.68
CA TRP A 306 9.50 46.72 -13.81
C TRP A 306 9.46 48.21 -13.45
N ASN A 307 10.60 48.76 -13.06
CA ASN A 307 10.79 50.22 -13.07
C ASN A 307 11.05 50.65 -14.52
N TRP A 308 10.27 51.63 -14.96
CA TRP A 308 10.49 52.40 -16.18
C TRP A 308 11.77 53.22 -16.11
#